data_AF-A0A1H6W6Z4-F1
#
_entry.id   AF-A0A1H6W6Z4-F1
#
_cell.length_a   1.000
_cell.length_b   1.000
_cell.length_c   1.000
_cell.angle_alpha   90.00
_cell.angle_beta   90.00
_cell.angle_gamma   90.00
#
_symmetry.space_group_name_H-M   'P 1'
#
loop_
_entity.id
_entity.type
_entity.pdbx_description
1 polymer ?
#
loop_
_entity_poly.entity_id
_entity_poly.type
_entity_poly.pdbx_seq_one_letter_code
_entity_poly.pdbx_strand_id
1 'polypeptide(L)'
;MAIIDTKGRPRGKFLNATFRALNGKCVMQSKSNSQKQTVRTRQAASDFGKVQSYNKLLRRPIQYALNNNHCKKMYKRLNSLVLKQFHLNEKVPLGQRTFLNTDLSNLVGFDFNSNSPFNQYCSLPIKFEKQGNMKLKITIHSFTVNDYFNFKENISEIKVDLFILHQQFNYQETREYETINFSVYDNKKVSAKEWIIEFPLNESLTVIIGQLWCIKKTITQQAVMINNKDFHPSCILYLDNGI
;
A
#
# COMPACT_ATOMS: atom_id res chain seq x y z
N MET A 1 36.57 -0.32 -2.93
CA MET A 1 37.55 -0.71 -1.90
C MET A 1 37.38 -2.20 -1.63
N ALA A 2 38.47 -2.94 -1.62
CA ALA A 2 38.49 -4.31 -1.15
C ALA A 2 38.96 -4.32 0.31
N ILE A 3 38.37 -5.17 1.12
CA ILE A 3 38.66 -5.34 2.54
C ILE A 3 38.81 -6.83 2.84
N ILE A 4 39.56 -7.16 3.88
CA ILE A 4 39.64 -8.53 4.40
C ILE A 4 38.64 -8.65 5.55
N ASP A 5 37.75 -9.62 5.51
CA ASP A 5 36.80 -9.86 6.59
C ASP A 5 37.47 -10.54 7.80
N THR A 6 36.74 -10.65 8.92
CA THR A 6 37.23 -11.26 10.17
C THR A 6 37.62 -12.74 10.04
N LYS A 7 37.32 -13.38 8.91
CA LYS A 7 37.71 -14.76 8.58
C LYS A 7 38.86 -14.83 7.57
N GLY A 8 39.54 -13.70 7.32
CA GLY A 8 40.67 -13.62 6.40
C GLY A 8 40.27 -13.61 4.92
N ARG A 9 38.99 -13.42 4.57
CA ARG A 9 38.52 -13.52 3.18
C ARG A 9 38.43 -12.14 2.53
N PRO A 10 38.95 -11.95 1.31
CA PRO A 10 38.79 -10.69 0.60
C PRO A 10 37.33 -10.47 0.19
N ARG A 11 36.86 -9.23 0.33
CA ARG A 11 35.52 -8.76 -0.07
C ARG A 11 35.63 -7.40 -0.74
N GLY A 12 34.74 -7.14 -1.68
CA GLY A 12 34.62 -5.83 -2.32
C GLY A 12 35.39 -5.74 -3.63
N LYS A 13 35.71 -4.50 -4.03
CA LYS A 13 36.22 -4.18 -5.38
C LYS A 13 37.73 -3.97 -5.35
N PHE A 14 38.46 -4.71 -6.17
CA PHE A 14 39.89 -4.55 -6.43
C PHE A 14 40.14 -4.56 -7.93
N LEU A 15 40.66 -3.45 -8.48
CA LEU A 15 40.86 -3.26 -9.92
C LEU A 15 39.60 -3.64 -10.73
N ASN A 16 39.75 -4.56 -11.69
CA ASN A 16 38.70 -5.07 -12.56
C ASN A 16 38.03 -6.34 -12.00
N ALA A 17 38.15 -6.60 -10.69
CA ALA A 17 37.55 -7.77 -10.05
C ALA A 17 36.72 -7.40 -8.82
N THR A 18 35.69 -8.20 -8.57
CA THR A 18 34.92 -8.18 -7.33
C THR A 18 35.05 -9.50 -6.60
N PHE A 19 35.47 -9.41 -5.34
CA PHE A 19 35.49 -10.53 -4.40
C PHE A 19 34.18 -10.57 -3.61
N ARG A 20 33.52 -11.74 -3.59
CA ARG A 20 32.30 -11.96 -2.80
C ARG A 20 32.25 -13.37 -2.23
N ALA A 21 31.51 -13.55 -1.15
CA ALA A 21 31.12 -14.86 -0.69
C ALA A 21 29.93 -15.38 -1.52
N LEU A 22 30.05 -16.59 -2.06
CA LEU A 22 28.97 -17.30 -2.74
C LEU A 22 28.97 -18.74 -2.26
N ASN A 23 27.87 -19.19 -1.64
CA ASN A 23 27.71 -20.55 -1.12
C ASN A 23 28.88 -20.99 -0.20
N GLY A 24 29.30 -20.11 0.70
CA GLY A 24 30.40 -20.39 1.64
C GLY A 24 31.82 -20.26 1.08
N LYS A 25 31.98 -20.17 -0.25
CA LYS A 25 33.27 -20.01 -0.94
C LYS A 25 33.57 -18.54 -1.24
N CYS A 26 34.84 -18.16 -1.24
CA CYS A 26 35.28 -16.86 -1.76
C CYS A 26 35.44 -16.97 -3.27
N VAL A 27 34.72 -16.14 -4.03
CA VAL A 27 34.80 -16.11 -5.50
C VAL A 27 35.30 -14.75 -5.96
N MET A 28 36.26 -14.76 -6.88
CA MET A 28 36.69 -13.60 -7.65
C MET A 28 35.94 -13.59 -8.98
N GLN A 29 35.27 -12.50 -9.29
CA GLN A 29 34.56 -12.32 -10.56
C GLN A 29 35.13 -11.11 -11.29
N SER A 30 35.42 -11.25 -12.58
CA SER A 30 35.75 -10.11 -13.43
C SER A 30 34.57 -9.15 -13.48
N LYS A 31 34.86 -7.86 -13.38
CA LYS A 31 33.90 -6.79 -13.58
C LYS A 31 33.46 -6.82 -15.05
N SER A 32 32.15 -6.81 -15.32
CA SER A 32 31.69 -6.64 -16.70
C SER A 32 32.09 -5.24 -17.17
N ASN A 33 32.44 -5.11 -18.44
CA ASN A 33 32.60 -3.79 -19.05
C ASN A 33 31.30 -2.99 -18.89
N SER A 34 31.40 -1.67 -18.71
CA SER A 34 30.23 -0.81 -18.70
C SER A 34 29.61 -0.83 -20.09
N GLN A 35 28.59 -1.66 -20.29
CA GLN A 35 27.84 -1.65 -21.54
C GLN A 35 27.01 -0.36 -21.60
N LYS A 36 27.04 0.33 -22.75
CA LYS A 36 26.18 1.48 -22.99
C LYS A 36 24.73 1.00 -22.95
N GLN A 37 23.98 1.39 -21.92
CA GLN A 37 22.56 1.09 -21.84
C GLN A 37 21.81 1.79 -22.97
N THR A 38 20.88 1.07 -23.61
CA THR A 38 20.01 1.66 -24.62
C THR A 38 19.17 2.79 -24.02
N VAL A 39 18.70 3.73 -24.85
CA VAL A 39 17.79 4.81 -24.41
C VAL A 39 16.56 4.22 -23.71
N ARG A 40 15.97 3.17 -24.30
CA ARG A 40 14.81 2.46 -23.75
C ARG A 40 15.09 1.84 -22.38
N THR A 41 16.26 1.21 -22.19
CA THR A 41 16.66 0.65 -20.88
C THR A 41 16.78 1.75 -19.83
N ARG A 42 17.36 2.92 -20.17
CA ARG A 42 17.48 4.06 -19.26
C ARG A 42 16.11 4.63 -18.88
N GLN A 43 15.21 4.77 -19.86
CA GLN A 43 13.84 5.23 -19.63
C GLN A 43 13.05 4.25 -18.74
N ALA A 44 13.14 2.94 -18.99
CA ALA A 44 12.53 1.93 -18.12
C ALA A 44 13.07 1.99 -16.68
N ALA A 45 14.38 2.16 -16.53
CA ALA A 45 15.02 2.30 -15.22
C ALA A 45 14.55 3.58 -14.50
N SER A 46 14.33 4.68 -15.23
CA SER A 46 13.75 5.92 -14.71
C SER A 46 12.34 5.70 -14.16
N ASP A 47 11.46 5.07 -14.94
CA ASP A 47 10.08 4.76 -14.51
C ASP A 47 10.08 3.87 -13.26
N PHE A 48 10.93 2.83 -13.24
CA PHE A 48 11.09 1.99 -12.06
C PHE A 48 11.55 2.77 -10.82
N GLY A 49 12.52 3.68 -10.99
CA GLY A 49 12.96 4.58 -9.93
C GLY A 49 11.83 5.47 -9.40
N LYS A 50 11.03 6.06 -10.29
CA LYS A 50 9.86 6.87 -9.93
C LYS A 50 8.82 6.06 -9.16
N VAL A 51 8.48 4.86 -9.63
CA VAL A 51 7.56 3.95 -8.94
C VAL A 51 8.03 3.67 -7.51
N GLN A 52 9.32 3.37 -7.32
CA GLN A 52 9.86 3.13 -5.98
C GLN A 52 9.74 4.36 -5.08
N SER A 53 10.09 5.54 -5.60
CA SER A 53 10.00 6.80 -4.85
C SER A 53 8.56 7.11 -4.45
N TYR A 54 7.62 7.11 -5.40
CA TYR A 54 6.22 7.37 -5.12
C TYR A 54 5.60 6.35 -4.17
N ASN A 55 5.85 5.06 -4.37
CA ASN A 55 5.38 4.05 -3.42
C ASN A 55 6.04 4.15 -2.05
N LYS A 56 7.25 4.69 -1.93
CA LYS A 56 7.84 4.95 -0.61
C LYS A 56 7.09 6.06 0.11
N LEU A 57 6.74 7.14 -0.59
CA LEU A 57 5.95 8.24 -0.06
C LEU A 57 4.56 7.77 0.36
N LEU A 58 3.89 7.01 -0.51
CA LEU A 58 2.57 6.45 -0.22
C LEU A 58 2.61 5.46 0.95
N ARG A 59 3.57 4.52 0.97
CA ARG A 59 3.61 3.47 2.00
C ARG A 59 3.86 4.03 3.39
N ARG A 60 4.72 5.04 3.56
CA ARG A 60 5.12 5.50 4.90
C ARG A 60 3.93 5.86 5.82
N PRO A 61 3.01 6.77 5.45
CA PRO A 61 1.82 7.07 6.26
C PRO A 61 0.92 5.85 6.44
N ILE A 62 0.72 5.05 5.39
CA ILE A 62 -0.11 3.84 5.44
C ILE A 62 0.44 2.84 6.46
N GLN A 63 1.76 2.63 6.50
CA GLN A 63 2.40 1.72 7.46
C GLN A 63 2.14 2.15 8.90
N TYR A 64 2.12 3.46 9.18
CA TYR A 64 1.75 3.99 10.49
C TYR A 64 0.27 3.77 10.78
N ALA A 65 -0.62 4.05 9.82
CA ALA A 65 -2.06 3.82 9.96
C ALA A 65 -2.40 2.36 10.26
N LEU A 66 -1.70 1.42 9.62
CA LEU A 66 -1.86 -0.04 9.84
C LEU A 66 -1.10 -0.56 11.08
N ASN A 67 -0.48 0.31 11.89
CA ASN A 67 0.41 -0.07 13.00
C ASN A 67 1.47 -1.13 12.62
N ASN A 68 2.03 -1.02 11.40
CA ASN A 68 2.96 -1.98 10.81
C ASN A 68 2.45 -3.44 10.70
N ASN A 69 1.13 -3.65 10.76
CA ASN A 69 0.46 -4.96 10.63
C ASN A 69 0.23 -5.38 9.16
N HIS A 70 1.11 -4.98 8.25
CA HIS A 70 1.09 -5.43 6.86
C HIS A 70 2.05 -6.61 6.64
N CYS A 71 1.87 -7.36 5.56
CA CYS A 71 2.77 -8.47 5.26
C CYS A 71 4.17 -7.97 4.83
N LYS A 72 5.22 -8.77 5.06
CA LYS A 72 6.63 -8.41 4.74
C LYS A 72 6.85 -8.12 3.25
N LYS A 73 6.10 -8.79 2.36
CA LYS A 73 6.23 -8.67 0.90
C LYS A 73 5.32 -7.60 0.28
N MET A 74 4.58 -6.84 1.10
CA MET A 74 3.64 -5.81 0.64
C MET A 74 4.30 -4.83 -0.34
N TYR A 75 5.49 -4.31 -0.02
CA TYR A 75 6.17 -3.33 -0.87
C TYR A 75 6.50 -3.87 -2.27
N LYS A 76 6.88 -5.14 -2.38
CA LYS A 76 7.20 -5.77 -3.69
C LYS A 76 5.93 -5.92 -4.52
N ARG A 77 4.84 -6.36 -3.89
CA ARG A 77 3.53 -6.51 -4.53
C ARG A 77 3.04 -5.16 -5.05
N LEU A 78 3.07 -4.13 -4.21
CA LEU A 78 2.62 -2.77 -4.59
C LEU A 78 3.48 -2.19 -5.72
N ASN A 79 4.81 -2.29 -5.61
CA ASN A 79 5.72 -1.83 -6.67
C ASN A 79 5.44 -2.53 -8.01
N SER A 80 5.21 -3.85 -7.98
CA SER A 80 4.95 -4.62 -9.20
C SER A 80 3.62 -4.21 -9.83
N LEU A 81 2.59 -3.97 -9.02
CA LEU A 81 1.27 -3.56 -9.50
C LEU A 81 1.30 -2.17 -10.14
N VAL A 82 1.94 -1.20 -9.48
CA VAL A 82 2.10 0.16 -10.02
C VAL A 82 2.97 0.17 -11.27
N LEU A 83 4.07 -0.58 -11.28
CA LEU A 83 4.93 -0.69 -12.46
C LEU A 83 4.16 -1.28 -13.65
N LYS A 84 3.27 -2.25 -13.41
CA LYS A 84 2.37 -2.76 -14.44
C LYS A 84 1.48 -1.66 -15.01
N GLN A 85 0.88 -0.81 -14.16
CA GLN A 85 0.07 0.32 -14.64
C GLN A 85 0.90 1.32 -15.46
N PHE A 86 2.12 1.62 -15.02
CA PHE A 86 3.04 2.43 -15.81
C PHE A 86 3.27 1.78 -17.17
N HIS A 87 3.51 0.47 -17.26
CA HIS A 87 3.70 -0.21 -18.53
C HIS A 87 2.47 -0.18 -19.46
N LEU A 88 1.26 -0.24 -18.90
CA LEU A 88 -0.01 -0.15 -19.64
C LEU A 88 -0.34 1.27 -20.13
N ASN A 89 0.33 2.30 -19.61
CA ASN A 89 0.12 3.67 -20.07
C ASN A 89 0.72 3.89 -21.47
N GLU A 90 -0.13 3.89 -22.49
CA GLU A 90 0.27 4.14 -23.88
C GLU A 90 0.32 5.63 -24.24
N LYS A 91 -0.34 6.49 -23.44
CA LYS A 91 -0.43 7.95 -23.70
C LYS A 91 0.88 8.67 -23.35
N VAL A 92 1.55 8.25 -22.28
CA VAL A 92 2.77 8.91 -21.78
C VAL A 92 4.01 8.09 -22.16
N PRO A 93 5.04 8.73 -22.76
CA PRO A 93 6.29 8.05 -23.11
C PRO A 93 7.01 7.44 -21.90
N LEU A 94 7.74 6.35 -22.16
CA LEU A 94 8.59 5.69 -21.16
C LEU A 94 9.61 6.68 -20.59
N GLY A 95 9.80 6.66 -19.27
CA GLY A 95 10.67 7.57 -18.53
C GLY A 95 9.99 8.85 -18.04
N GLN A 96 8.79 9.18 -18.56
CA GLN A 96 8.02 10.39 -18.20
C GLN A 96 6.77 10.09 -17.36
N ARG A 97 6.51 8.82 -17.08
CA ARG A 97 5.31 8.38 -16.35
C ARG A 97 5.41 8.74 -14.87
N THR A 98 4.29 9.14 -14.27
CA THR A 98 4.11 9.54 -12.88
C THR A 98 2.76 9.04 -12.36
N PHE A 99 2.52 9.18 -11.05
CA PHE A 99 1.22 8.85 -10.47
C PHE A 99 0.11 9.78 -10.92
N LEU A 100 0.44 10.98 -11.40
CA LEU A 100 -0.52 12.02 -11.80
C LEU A 100 -0.85 11.98 -13.30
N ASN A 101 -0.17 11.13 -14.08
CA ASN A 101 -0.41 10.98 -15.51
C ASN A 101 -0.61 9.52 -15.97
N THR A 102 -0.76 8.59 -15.02
CA THR A 102 -1.01 7.16 -15.27
C THR A 102 -2.25 6.72 -14.52
N ASP A 103 -3.18 6.03 -15.18
CA ASP A 103 -4.34 5.44 -14.51
C ASP A 103 -3.89 4.38 -13.48
N LEU A 104 -4.32 4.55 -12.23
CA LEU A 104 -4.00 3.70 -11.10
C LEU A 104 -5.25 3.00 -10.53
N SER A 105 -6.40 3.04 -11.22
CA SER A 105 -7.66 2.41 -10.82
C SER A 105 -7.51 0.94 -10.40
N ASN A 106 -6.65 0.19 -11.09
CA ASN A 106 -6.32 -1.21 -10.80
C ASN A 106 -5.60 -1.45 -9.45
N LEU A 107 -5.28 -0.42 -8.69
CA LEU A 107 -4.80 -0.56 -7.30
C LEU A 107 -5.95 -0.76 -6.32
N VAL A 108 -7.19 -0.40 -6.67
CA VAL A 108 -8.38 -0.68 -5.85
C VAL A 108 -8.51 -2.18 -5.66
N GLY A 109 -8.74 -2.62 -4.43
CA GLY A 109 -8.71 -4.02 -4.01
C GLY A 109 -7.33 -4.55 -3.63
N PHE A 110 -6.26 -3.73 -3.66
CA PHE A 110 -4.94 -4.18 -3.22
C PHE A 110 -4.93 -4.46 -1.70
N ASP A 111 -4.72 -5.71 -1.31
CA ASP A 111 -4.54 -6.09 0.09
C ASP A 111 -3.12 -5.79 0.60
N PHE A 112 -3.04 -5.10 1.75
CA PHE A 112 -1.77 -4.85 2.45
C PHE A 112 -1.29 -6.08 3.22
N ASN A 113 -2.21 -6.95 3.65
CA ASN A 113 -1.89 -8.22 4.28
C ASN A 113 -2.44 -9.41 3.48
N SER A 114 -1.54 -10.11 2.78
CA SER A 114 -1.90 -11.30 1.98
C SER A 114 -2.37 -12.49 2.80
N ASN A 115 -2.08 -12.53 4.10
CA ASN A 115 -2.48 -13.61 4.99
C ASN A 115 -3.93 -13.45 5.48
N SER A 116 -4.47 -12.23 5.37
CA SER A 116 -5.83 -11.89 5.74
C SER A 116 -6.44 -10.92 4.71
N PRO A 117 -6.75 -11.37 3.48
CA PRO A 117 -7.35 -10.52 2.45
C PRO A 117 -8.65 -9.86 2.95
N PHE A 118 -8.84 -8.57 2.68
CA PHE A 118 -9.95 -7.80 3.22
C PHE A 118 -11.32 -8.39 2.86
N ASN A 119 -11.48 -8.81 1.60
CA ASN A 119 -12.73 -9.35 1.07
C ASN A 119 -13.18 -10.68 1.70
N GLN A 120 -12.30 -11.38 2.43
CA GLN A 120 -12.69 -12.58 3.20
C GLN A 120 -13.40 -12.23 4.51
N TYR A 121 -13.25 -10.98 4.98
CA TYR A 121 -13.75 -10.53 6.28
C TYR A 121 -14.78 -9.42 6.18
N CYS A 122 -14.74 -8.62 5.10
CA CYS A 122 -15.67 -7.54 4.85
C CYS A 122 -15.96 -7.42 3.35
N SER A 123 -17.23 -7.55 2.98
CA SER A 123 -17.76 -7.31 1.64
C SER A 123 -18.69 -6.09 1.59
N LEU A 124 -18.61 -5.22 2.60
CA LEU A 124 -19.51 -4.09 2.77
C LEU A 124 -19.47 -3.17 1.52
N PRO A 125 -20.63 -2.93 0.85
CA PRO A 125 -20.69 -2.08 -0.33
C PRO A 125 -20.63 -0.61 0.08
N ILE A 126 -19.42 -0.06 0.13
CA ILE A 126 -19.18 1.36 0.33
C ILE A 126 -19.27 2.06 -1.02
N LYS A 127 -20.15 3.05 -1.14
CA LYS A 127 -20.26 3.88 -2.35
C LYS A 127 -19.39 5.11 -2.20
N PHE A 128 -18.65 5.41 -3.25
CA PHE A 128 -17.82 6.59 -3.39
C PHE A 128 -18.34 7.41 -4.58
N GLU A 129 -18.92 8.57 -4.31
CA GLU A 129 -19.54 9.42 -5.33
C GLU A 129 -18.88 10.79 -5.34
N LYS A 130 -18.21 11.12 -6.44
CA LYS A 130 -17.55 12.42 -6.60
C LYS A 130 -18.61 13.50 -6.84
N GLN A 131 -18.67 14.49 -5.95
CA GLN A 131 -19.57 15.64 -6.03
C GLN A 131 -18.79 16.86 -6.53
N GLY A 132 -18.72 17.01 -7.86
CA GLY A 132 -17.88 18.03 -8.49
C GLY A 132 -16.38 17.76 -8.32
N ASN A 133 -15.54 18.79 -8.40
CA ASN A 133 -14.09 18.58 -8.42
C ASN A 133 -13.45 18.44 -7.03
N MET A 134 -14.17 18.83 -5.97
CA MET A 134 -13.58 19.06 -4.65
C MET A 134 -14.20 18.22 -3.53
N LYS A 135 -15.24 17.43 -3.79
CA LYS A 135 -15.92 16.67 -2.74
C LYS A 135 -16.10 15.22 -3.13
N LEU A 136 -15.89 14.33 -2.17
CA LEU A 136 -16.24 12.92 -2.29
C LEU A 136 -17.25 12.58 -1.22
N LYS A 137 -18.42 12.11 -1.66
CA LYS A 137 -19.44 11.55 -0.79
C LYS A 137 -19.17 10.07 -0.60
N ILE A 138 -19.07 9.66 0.65
CA ILE A 138 -18.90 8.26 1.08
C ILE A 138 -20.22 7.82 1.72
N THR A 139 -20.85 6.80 1.17
CA THR A 139 -22.14 6.33 1.65
C THR A 139 -22.12 4.83 1.94
N ILE A 140 -22.66 4.49 3.11
CA ILE A 140 -22.91 3.12 3.55
C ILE A 140 -24.40 3.04 3.87
N HIS A 141 -25.13 2.17 3.16
CA HIS A 141 -26.56 1.93 3.44
C HIS A 141 -26.73 1.19 4.77
N SER A 142 -27.94 1.16 5.34
CA SER A 142 -28.17 0.33 6.51
C SER A 142 -28.00 -1.15 6.17
N PHE A 143 -27.40 -1.93 7.07
CA PHE A 143 -27.18 -3.36 6.86
C PHE A 143 -27.28 -4.16 8.15
N THR A 144 -27.47 -5.48 8.00
CA THR A 144 -27.22 -6.44 9.09
C THR A 144 -25.78 -6.91 8.98
N VAL A 145 -25.08 -6.93 10.12
CA VAL A 145 -23.62 -7.15 10.15
C VAL A 145 -23.21 -8.47 9.49
N ASN A 146 -23.95 -9.55 9.72
CA ASN A 146 -23.61 -10.89 9.20
C ASN A 146 -23.73 -11.00 7.66
N ASP A 147 -24.42 -10.07 7.01
CA ASP A 147 -24.55 -10.07 5.55
C ASP A 147 -23.23 -9.68 4.87
N TYR A 148 -22.39 -8.90 5.57
CA TYR A 148 -21.19 -8.28 5.00
C TYR A 148 -19.91 -8.57 5.77
N PHE A 149 -20.00 -8.98 7.04
CA PHE A 149 -18.85 -9.24 7.90
C PHE A 149 -18.78 -10.72 8.27
N ASN A 150 -17.61 -11.30 8.06
CA ASN A 150 -17.32 -12.65 8.52
C ASN A 150 -16.65 -12.61 9.89
N PHE A 151 -17.44 -12.77 10.95
CA PHE A 151 -16.96 -12.88 12.31
C PHE A 151 -16.34 -14.26 12.51
N LYS A 152 -15.00 -14.33 12.59
CA LYS A 152 -14.33 -15.53 13.11
C LYS A 152 -14.68 -15.75 14.58
N GLU A 153 -14.53 -16.99 15.04
CA GLU A 153 -14.83 -17.37 16.42
C GLU A 153 -14.22 -16.41 17.44
N ASN A 154 -15.06 -15.95 18.37
CA ASN A 154 -14.71 -15.07 19.49
C ASN A 154 -14.39 -13.61 19.16
N ILE A 155 -14.67 -13.12 17.95
CA ILE A 155 -14.66 -11.67 17.69
C ILE A 155 -15.95 -11.07 18.26
N SER A 156 -15.83 -10.07 19.14
CA SER A 156 -16.98 -9.39 19.77
C SER A 156 -17.32 -8.06 19.11
N GLU A 157 -16.34 -7.42 18.49
CA GLU A 157 -16.47 -6.11 17.86
C GLU A 157 -15.47 -6.04 16.70
N ILE A 158 -15.88 -5.42 15.61
CA ILE A 158 -14.99 -5.00 14.53
C ILE A 158 -15.11 -3.48 14.40
N LYS A 159 -14.00 -2.76 14.57
CA LYS A 159 -13.94 -1.34 14.20
C LYS A 159 -13.53 -1.26 12.75
N VAL A 160 -14.43 -0.72 11.94
CA VAL A 160 -14.18 -0.38 10.55
C VAL A 160 -13.56 1.00 10.54
N ASP A 161 -12.38 1.11 9.95
CA ASP A 161 -11.63 2.35 9.87
C ASP A 161 -11.28 2.63 8.40
N LEU A 162 -11.68 3.81 7.94
CA LEU A 162 -11.38 4.34 6.62
C LEU A 162 -10.31 5.42 6.80
N PHE A 163 -9.08 5.04 6.51
CA PHE A 163 -7.95 5.97 6.50
C PHE A 163 -7.87 6.64 5.13
N ILE A 164 -8.07 7.96 5.11
CA ILE A 164 -8.06 8.76 3.90
C ILE A 164 -6.74 9.51 3.85
N LEU A 165 -6.02 9.37 2.74
CA LEU A 165 -4.73 10.00 2.52
C LEU A 165 -4.76 10.80 1.25
N HIS A 166 -4.42 12.09 1.37
CA HIS A 166 -4.10 12.94 0.25
C HIS A 166 -2.59 13.13 0.19
N GLN A 167 -1.96 12.69 -0.90
CA GLN A 167 -0.52 12.78 -1.11
C GLN A 167 -0.21 13.65 -2.32
N GLN A 168 0.46 14.78 -2.09
CA GLN A 168 1.05 15.57 -3.16
C GLN A 168 2.44 15.05 -3.48
N PHE A 169 2.81 15.10 -4.75
CA PHE A 169 4.11 14.63 -5.25
C PHE A 169 5.02 15.77 -5.71
N ASN A 170 4.76 16.98 -5.22
CA ASN A 170 5.57 18.16 -5.44
C ASN A 170 6.82 18.17 -4.54
N TYR A 171 7.64 19.22 -4.67
CA TYR A 171 8.90 19.37 -3.95
C TYR A 171 8.77 19.39 -2.41
N GLN A 172 7.59 19.75 -1.89
CA GLN A 172 7.32 19.84 -0.45
C GLN A 172 6.75 18.55 0.15
N GLU A 173 6.38 17.57 -0.69
CA GLU A 173 5.82 16.27 -0.28
C GLU A 173 4.70 16.41 0.77
N THR A 174 3.82 17.40 0.60
CA THR A 174 2.73 17.64 1.55
C THR A 174 1.76 16.47 1.56
N ARG A 175 1.29 16.15 2.76
CA ARG A 175 0.35 15.06 2.99
C ARG A 175 -0.67 15.50 4.03
N GLU A 176 -1.91 15.16 3.75
CA GLU A 176 -3.03 15.36 4.66
C GLU A 176 -3.72 14.01 4.82
N TYR A 177 -4.19 13.74 6.03
CA TYR A 177 -4.95 12.54 6.29
C TYR A 177 -6.06 12.82 7.27
N GLU A 178 -7.12 12.07 7.10
CA GLU A 178 -8.26 12.05 7.99
C GLU A 178 -8.70 10.60 8.16
N THR A 179 -9.59 10.38 9.12
CA THR A 179 -10.01 9.02 9.45
C THR A 179 -11.47 9.03 9.83
N ILE A 180 -12.22 8.14 9.20
CA ILE A 180 -13.62 7.88 9.50
C ILE A 180 -13.69 6.48 10.07
N ASN A 181 -14.32 6.33 11.24
CA ASN A 181 -14.47 5.02 11.84
C ASN A 181 -15.87 4.80 12.42
N PHE A 182 -16.24 3.52 12.51
CA PHE A 182 -17.42 3.07 13.22
C PHE A 182 -17.24 1.62 13.69
N SER A 183 -17.89 1.26 14.79
CA SER A 183 -17.88 -0.11 15.29
C SER A 183 -19.09 -0.89 14.79
N VAL A 184 -18.88 -2.17 14.51
CA VAL A 184 -19.93 -3.15 14.27
C VAL A 184 -19.81 -4.27 15.29
N TYR A 185 -20.97 -4.82 15.67
CA TYR A 185 -21.08 -5.89 16.65
C TYR A 185 -21.86 -7.03 16.01
N ASP A 186 -21.47 -8.26 16.36
CA ASP A 186 -22.10 -9.47 15.85
C ASP A 186 -23.63 -9.43 16.02
N ASN A 187 -24.36 -9.93 15.01
CA ASN A 187 -25.82 -9.98 14.97
C ASN A 187 -26.55 -8.63 15.13
N LYS A 188 -25.87 -7.48 15.01
CA LYS A 188 -26.52 -6.16 15.08
C LYS A 188 -26.85 -5.60 13.71
N LYS A 189 -27.80 -4.66 13.69
CA LYS A 189 -28.06 -3.78 12.55
C LYS A 189 -27.25 -2.50 12.71
N VAL A 190 -26.78 -1.97 11.59
CA VAL A 190 -26.06 -0.70 11.51
C VAL A 190 -26.90 0.25 10.67
N SER A 191 -27.20 1.43 11.21
CA SER A 191 -27.90 2.49 10.48
C SER A 191 -27.05 3.01 9.33
N ALA A 192 -27.71 3.57 8.31
CA ALA A 192 -27.02 4.21 7.19
C ALA A 192 -26.07 5.31 7.68
N LYS A 193 -24.95 5.46 6.99
CA LYS A 193 -23.91 6.44 7.29
C LYS A 193 -23.50 7.17 6.03
N GLU A 194 -23.25 8.46 6.18
CA GLU A 194 -22.82 9.33 5.10
C GLU A 194 -21.76 10.29 5.62
N TRP A 195 -20.71 10.46 4.82
CA TRP A 195 -19.65 11.43 5.06
C TRP A 195 -19.35 12.16 3.76
N ILE A 196 -18.93 13.41 3.90
CA ILE A 196 -18.43 14.23 2.80
C ILE A 196 -17.02 14.62 3.17
N ILE A 197 -16.08 14.28 2.31
CA ILE A 197 -14.68 14.66 2.44
C ILE A 197 -14.32 15.65 1.35
N GLU A 198 -13.39 16.54 1.63
CA GLU A 198 -12.93 17.55 0.69
C GLU A 198 -11.60 17.12 0.05
N PHE A 199 -11.55 17.11 -1.28
CA PHE A 199 -10.30 16.93 -2.00
C PHE A 199 -9.47 18.22 -1.90
N PRO A 200 -8.16 18.13 -1.64
CA PRO A 200 -7.31 19.28 -1.77
C PRO A 200 -7.28 19.74 -3.23
N LEU A 201 -7.23 21.06 -3.44
CA LEU A 201 -7.28 21.71 -4.76
C LEU A 201 -6.10 21.36 -5.68
N ASN A 202 -5.05 20.72 -5.17
CA ASN A 202 -3.79 20.50 -5.86
C ASN A 202 -3.72 19.12 -6.52
N GLU A 203 -2.84 18.99 -7.53
CA GLU A 203 -2.44 17.70 -8.14
C GLU A 203 -1.96 16.71 -7.07
N SER A 204 -2.89 15.87 -6.61
CA SER A 204 -2.69 14.97 -5.49
C SER A 204 -3.30 13.61 -5.80
N LEU A 205 -2.71 12.59 -5.21
CA LEU A 205 -3.31 11.28 -5.14
C LEU A 205 -4.11 11.18 -3.86
N THR A 206 -5.40 10.87 -3.99
CA THR A 206 -6.25 10.48 -2.87
C THR A 206 -6.40 8.98 -2.83
N VAL A 207 -6.13 8.37 -1.67
CA VAL A 207 -6.33 6.93 -1.44
C VAL A 207 -7.15 6.76 -0.17
N ILE A 208 -8.19 5.93 -0.25
CA ILE A 208 -8.97 5.51 0.92
C ILE A 208 -8.66 4.04 1.20
N ILE A 209 -8.22 3.78 2.42
CA ILE A 209 -7.83 2.46 2.89
C ILE A 209 -8.86 1.99 3.89
N GLY A 210 -9.51 0.88 3.58
CA GLY A 210 -10.33 0.18 4.55
C GLY A 210 -9.45 -0.74 5.37
N GLN A 211 -9.58 -0.67 6.69
CA GLN A 211 -8.95 -1.60 7.61
C GLN A 211 -9.92 -2.04 8.71
N LEU A 212 -9.76 -3.29 9.15
CA LEU A 212 -10.60 -3.89 10.18
C LEU A 212 -9.79 -4.12 11.45
N TRP A 213 -10.19 -3.45 12.53
CA TRP A 213 -9.65 -3.70 13.86
C TRP A 213 -10.58 -4.66 14.61
N CYS A 214 -10.17 -5.90 14.71
CA CYS A 214 -10.95 -6.95 15.36
C CYS A 214 -10.62 -7.00 16.85
N ILE A 215 -11.67 -7.01 17.66
CA ILE A 215 -11.59 -7.03 19.12
C ILE A 215 -12.27 -8.31 19.61
N LYS A 216 -11.56 -9.03 20.48
CA LYS A 216 -12.06 -10.19 21.21
C LYS A 216 -12.24 -9.82 22.68
N LYS A 217 -13.27 -10.37 23.32
CA LYS A 217 -13.39 -10.37 24.78
C LYS A 217 -12.73 -11.61 25.37
N THR A 218 -11.90 -11.41 26.39
CA THR A 218 -11.34 -12.51 27.18
C THR A 218 -12.40 -13.13 28.10
N ILE A 219 -12.06 -14.25 28.76
CA ILE A 219 -12.89 -14.85 29.81
C ILE A 219 -13.17 -13.83 30.94
N THR A 220 -12.21 -12.94 31.21
CA THR A 220 -12.32 -11.83 32.17
C THR A 220 -13.04 -10.60 31.63
N GLN A 221 -13.73 -10.69 30.48
CA GLN A 221 -14.46 -9.60 29.82
C GLN A 221 -13.59 -8.40 29.37
N GLN A 222 -12.27 -8.55 29.33
CA GLN A 222 -11.37 -7.52 28.82
C GLN A 222 -11.35 -7.52 27.29
N ALA A 223 -11.42 -6.33 26.70
CA ALA A 223 -11.34 -6.15 25.25
C ALA A 223 -9.87 -6.17 24.79
N VAL A 224 -9.53 -7.09 23.89
CA VAL A 224 -8.19 -7.26 23.34
C VAL A 224 -8.26 -7.16 21.82
N MET A 225 -7.46 -6.28 21.25
CA MET A 225 -7.26 -6.19 19.81
C MET A 225 -6.39 -7.36 19.33
N ILE A 226 -6.89 -8.14 18.37
CA ILE A 226 -6.20 -9.34 17.89
C ILE A 226 -5.34 -9.08 16.64
N ASN A 227 -5.38 -7.85 16.11
CA ASN A 227 -4.64 -7.48 14.90
C ASN A 227 -3.13 -7.57 15.10
N ASN A 228 -2.48 -8.21 14.13
CA ASN A 228 -1.04 -8.40 14.10
C ASN A 228 -0.58 -8.56 12.64
N LYS A 229 0.73 -8.81 12.42
CA LYS A 229 1.30 -8.96 11.08
C LYS A 229 0.73 -10.14 10.28
N ASP A 230 0.22 -11.18 10.93
CA ASP A 230 -0.39 -12.33 10.28
C ASP A 230 -1.91 -12.15 10.09
N PHE A 231 -2.53 -11.29 10.89
CA PHE A 231 -3.96 -11.02 10.83
C PHE A 231 -4.26 -9.52 10.96
N HIS A 232 -4.45 -8.85 9.82
CA HIS A 232 -4.95 -7.48 9.78
C HIS A 232 -5.56 -7.19 8.40
N PRO A 233 -6.86 -7.47 8.24
CA PRO A 233 -7.56 -7.24 6.99
C PRO A 233 -7.56 -5.76 6.64
N SER A 234 -6.89 -5.41 5.54
CA SER A 234 -6.82 -4.05 5.03
C SER A 234 -6.58 -4.01 3.53
N CYS A 235 -7.26 -3.11 2.83
CA CYS A 235 -7.15 -2.93 1.39
C CYS A 235 -7.38 -1.48 0.94
N ILE A 236 -6.98 -1.18 -0.30
CA ILE A 236 -7.36 0.07 -0.97
C ILE A 236 -8.80 -0.05 -1.45
N LEU A 237 -9.69 0.82 -0.98
CA LEU A 237 -11.10 0.83 -1.36
C LEU A 237 -11.42 1.85 -2.44
N TYR A 238 -10.69 2.97 -2.45
CA TYR A 238 -10.86 4.03 -3.43
C TYR A 238 -9.50 4.67 -3.74
N LEU A 239 -9.33 5.08 -4.99
CA LEU A 239 -8.17 5.81 -5.45
C LEU A 239 -8.59 6.82 -6.52
N ASP A 240 -8.14 8.06 -6.38
CA ASP A 240 -8.31 9.12 -7.39
C ASP A 240 -7.00 9.90 -7.52
N ASN A 241 -6.53 10.03 -8.75
CA ASN A 241 -5.34 10.80 -9.11
C ASN A 241 -5.63 11.86 -10.19
N GLY A 242 -6.91 12.16 -10.44
CA GLY A 242 -7.36 13.21 -11.35
C GLY A 242 -7.38 12.86 -12.84
N ILE A 243 -7.32 11.57 -13.19
CA ILE A 243 -7.31 11.07 -14.58
C ILE A 243 -8.61 10.34 -14.93
#